data_AF-A0A7C6B1T6-F1
#
_entry.id   AF-A0A7C6B1T6-F1
#
_cell.length_a   1.000
_cell.length_b   1.000
_cell.length_c   1.000
_cell.angle_alpha   90.00
_cell.angle_beta   90.00
_cell.angle_gamma   90.00
#
_symmetry.space_group_name_H-M   'P 1'
#
loop_
_entity.id
_entity.type
_entity.pdbx_description
1 polymer ?
#
loop_
_entity_poly.entity_id
_entity_poly.type
_entity_poly.pdbx_seq_one_letter_code
_entity_poly.pdbx_strand_id
1 'polypeptide(L)'
;MPRERMTSRERLLTALNHQEPDRVPIDLGGNQTGIHRLAYEALVKHLGWEEPIEIMDAVQQLARPSEAVLERFHVDTRYIAAKPAESWKGGIVRTERDGRWWYDLIDEWGVRWSMPEDGGLYMDITDYPLAEATIKDLQDYPFPKGDDPSRFVGLREEALRIRRDTPYAVVSGISGVVYETCWYLRGLERW
;
A
#
# COMPACT_ATOMS: atom_id res chain seq x y z
N MET A 1 26.37 4.63 -18.05
CA MET A 1 25.10 3.90 -18.27
C MET A 1 24.70 4.08 -19.74
N PRO A 2 24.09 3.09 -20.40
CA PRO A 2 23.49 3.31 -21.71
C PRO A 2 22.50 4.48 -21.61
N ARG A 3 22.48 5.33 -22.63
CA ARG A 3 21.63 6.53 -22.67
C ARG A 3 20.17 6.08 -22.72
N GLU A 4 19.35 6.56 -21.78
CA GLU A 4 17.89 6.36 -21.82
C GLU A 4 17.34 7.04 -23.08
N ARG A 5 16.58 6.28 -23.89
CA ARG A 5 16.01 6.70 -25.18
C ARG A 5 14.48 6.72 -25.17
N MET A 6 13.86 6.10 -24.18
CA MET A 6 12.42 6.11 -23.94
C MET A 6 12.10 6.90 -22.68
N THR A 7 10.91 7.51 -22.62
CA THR A 7 10.35 7.96 -21.35
C THR A 7 10.02 6.76 -20.47
N SER A 8 9.89 6.98 -19.16
CA SER A 8 9.49 5.94 -18.21
C SER A 8 8.17 5.25 -18.59
N ARG A 9 7.19 6.02 -19.05
CA ARG A 9 5.92 5.49 -19.54
C ARG A 9 6.08 4.64 -20.79
N GLU A 10 6.79 5.14 -21.80
CA GLU A 10 7.03 4.39 -23.04
C GLU A 10 7.76 3.09 -22.76
N ARG A 11 8.77 3.14 -21.88
CA ARG A 11 9.55 1.98 -21.44
C ARG A 11 8.67 0.91 -20.81
N LEU A 12 7.83 1.28 -19.84
CA LEU A 12 6.92 0.34 -19.19
C LEU A 12 5.89 -0.22 -20.18
N LEU A 13 5.27 0.62 -21.00
CA LEU A 13 4.27 0.17 -21.98
C LEU A 13 4.89 -0.73 -23.05
N THR A 14 6.14 -0.49 -23.47
CA THR A 14 6.87 -1.36 -24.40
C THR A 14 7.07 -2.74 -23.79
N ALA A 15 7.54 -2.79 -22.53
CA ALA A 15 7.72 -4.05 -21.82
C ALA A 15 6.41 -4.82 -21.60
N LEU A 16 5.32 -4.14 -21.21
CA LEU A 16 4.00 -4.74 -21.04
C LEU A 16 3.40 -5.25 -22.37
N ASN A 17 3.80 -4.67 -23.51
CA ASN A 17 3.46 -5.16 -24.83
C ASN A 17 4.40 -6.28 -25.33
N HIS A 18 5.21 -6.89 -24.44
CA HIS A 18 6.16 -7.96 -24.76
C HIS A 18 7.20 -7.57 -25.82
N GLN A 19 7.58 -6.30 -25.87
CA GLN A 19 8.64 -5.77 -26.74
C GLN A 19 9.87 -5.39 -25.91
N GLU A 20 11.05 -5.35 -26.53
CA GLU A 20 12.30 -4.99 -25.86
C GLU A 20 12.40 -3.46 -25.66
N PRO A 21 12.36 -2.96 -24.41
CA PRO A 21 12.56 -1.55 -24.13
C PRO A 21 14.05 -1.15 -24.16
N ASP A 22 14.35 0.14 -24.02
CA ASP A 22 15.73 0.64 -23.93
C ASP A 22 16.49 0.18 -22.67
N ARG A 23 15.77 -0.15 -21.58
CA ARG A 23 16.21 -0.91 -20.41
C ARG A 23 15.01 -1.53 -19.68
N VAL A 24 15.28 -2.46 -18.76
CA VAL A 24 14.24 -3.02 -17.86
C VAL A 24 13.57 -1.87 -17.08
N PRO A 25 12.23 -1.76 -17.08
CA PRO A 25 11.51 -0.80 -16.25
C PRO A 25 11.74 -1.06 -14.76
N ILE A 26 11.83 -0.01 -13.95
CA ILE A 26 12.00 -0.07 -12.49
C ILE A 26 10.70 0.39 -11.82
N ASP A 27 10.20 -0.41 -10.89
CA ASP A 27 9.03 -0.09 -10.06
C ASP A 27 9.42 -0.03 -8.58
N LEU A 28 8.97 1.02 -7.90
CA LEU A 28 9.15 1.23 -6.46
C LEU A 28 8.05 2.15 -5.93
N GLY A 29 7.48 1.83 -4.78
CA GLY A 29 6.48 2.66 -4.09
C GLY A 29 5.04 2.14 -4.13
N GLY A 30 4.84 0.90 -4.57
CA GLY A 30 3.59 0.15 -4.37
C GLY A 30 3.62 -0.70 -3.09
N ASN A 31 2.54 -1.42 -2.81
CA ASN A 31 2.50 -2.36 -1.67
C ASN A 31 3.44 -3.57 -1.88
N GLN A 32 3.55 -4.09 -3.11
CA GLN A 32 4.40 -5.26 -3.42
C GLN A 32 5.83 -4.89 -3.82
N THR A 33 6.03 -3.64 -4.24
CA THR A 33 7.32 -3.06 -4.64
C THR A 33 7.71 -1.92 -3.69
N GLY A 34 7.26 -2.01 -2.44
CA GLY A 34 7.53 -1.01 -1.42
C GLY A 34 8.89 -1.19 -0.77
N ILE A 35 9.18 -0.31 0.19
CA ILE A 35 10.37 -0.39 1.03
C ILE A 35 9.97 -0.20 2.49
N HIS A 36 10.39 -1.13 3.33
CA HIS A 36 10.11 -1.06 4.77
C HIS A 36 10.73 0.20 5.38
N ARG A 37 10.04 0.84 6.33
CA ARG A 37 10.42 2.16 6.88
C ARG A 37 11.86 2.22 7.40
N LEU A 38 12.34 1.16 8.04
CA LEU A 38 13.71 1.09 8.58
C LEU A 38 14.75 1.03 7.45
N ALA A 39 14.44 0.31 6.37
CA ALA A 39 15.32 0.22 5.20
C ALA A 39 15.32 1.55 4.43
N TYR A 40 14.17 2.21 4.35
CA TYR A 40 14.04 3.53 3.75
C TYR A 40 14.81 4.60 4.53
N GLU A 41 14.69 4.62 5.86
CA GLU A 41 15.46 5.52 6.73
C GLU A 41 16.97 5.30 6.57
N ALA A 42 17.42 4.04 6.55
CA ALA A 42 18.82 3.72 6.30
C ALA A 42 19.29 4.16 4.90
N LEU A 43 18.44 4.03 3.89
CA LEU A 43 18.72 4.49 2.51
C LEU A 43 18.87 6.02 2.46
N VAL A 44 17.92 6.76 3.01
CA VAL A 44 17.95 8.24 3.06
C VAL A 44 19.22 8.72 3.77
N LYS A 45 19.54 8.12 4.92
CA LYS A 45 20.78 8.41 5.65
C LYS A 45 22.04 8.09 4.83
N HIS A 46 22.04 6.97 4.10
CA HIS A 46 23.16 6.59 3.25
C HIS A 46 23.35 7.57 2.07
N LEU A 47 22.27 8.13 1.54
CA LEU A 47 22.31 9.17 0.52
C LEU A 47 22.73 10.55 1.05
N GLY A 48 22.88 10.69 2.38
CA GLY A 48 23.20 11.96 3.04
C GLY A 48 22.05 12.96 3.00
N TRP A 49 20.81 12.46 2.94
CA TRP A 49 19.59 13.27 2.90
C TRP A 49 18.91 13.29 4.27
N GLU A 50 18.07 14.31 4.49
CA GLU A 50 17.20 14.43 5.65
C GLU A 50 15.77 14.70 5.15
N GLU A 51 14.88 13.73 5.32
CA GLU A 51 13.47 13.85 4.95
C GLU A 51 12.58 13.06 5.93
N PRO A 52 11.32 13.50 6.14
CA PRO A 52 10.39 12.77 6.99
C PRO A 52 10.01 11.42 6.36
N ILE A 53 9.94 10.39 7.20
CA ILE A 53 9.48 9.05 6.79
C ILE A 53 7.95 9.03 6.88
N GLU A 54 7.28 9.14 5.74
CA GLU A 54 5.83 8.96 5.65
C GLU A 54 5.51 7.46 5.52
N ILE A 55 4.57 6.96 6.32
CA ILE A 55 4.09 5.58 6.21
C ILE A 55 2.93 5.53 5.23
N MET A 56 3.06 4.73 4.17
CA MET A 56 1.97 4.47 3.21
C MET A 56 1.15 3.22 3.55
N ASP A 57 1.76 2.25 4.23
CA ASP A 57 1.10 1.01 4.65
C ASP A 57 1.54 0.70 6.09
N ALA A 58 0.59 0.84 7.02
CA ALA A 58 0.82 0.62 8.44
C ALA A 58 1.03 -0.87 8.77
N VAL A 59 0.36 -1.77 8.06
CA VAL A 59 0.41 -3.21 8.33
C VAL A 59 1.80 -3.74 7.97
N GLN A 60 2.26 -3.40 6.76
CA GLN A 60 3.56 -3.82 6.26
C GLN A 60 4.71 -2.91 6.68
N GLN A 61 4.41 -1.81 7.40
CA GLN A 61 5.36 -0.78 7.81
C GLN A 61 6.14 -0.19 6.61
N LEU A 62 5.48 -0.03 5.46
CA LEU A 62 6.10 0.50 4.23
C LEU A 62 6.15 2.03 4.28
N ALA A 63 7.32 2.57 3.99
CA ALA A 63 7.49 4.00 3.76
C ALA A 63 7.01 4.37 2.35
N ARG A 64 6.49 5.59 2.20
CA ARG A 64 6.27 6.24 0.92
C ARG A 64 7.61 6.85 0.46
N PRO A 65 8.24 6.35 -0.62
CA PRO A 65 9.43 7.00 -1.14
C PRO A 65 9.12 8.40 -1.65
N SER A 66 10.00 9.35 -1.38
CA SER A 66 9.89 10.71 -1.88
C SER A 66 10.15 10.78 -3.37
N GLU A 67 9.63 11.82 -4.05
CA GLU A 67 9.87 12.02 -5.48
C GLU A 67 11.38 12.09 -5.79
N ALA A 68 12.17 12.69 -4.91
CA ALA A 68 13.63 12.77 -5.06
C ALA A 68 14.29 11.38 -5.06
N VAL A 69 13.84 10.45 -4.20
CA VAL A 69 14.31 9.06 -4.22
C VAL A 69 13.88 8.37 -5.50
N LEU A 70 12.60 8.48 -5.90
CA LEU A 70 12.09 7.85 -7.10
C LEU A 70 12.84 8.33 -8.36
N GLU A 71 13.13 9.63 -8.47
CA GLU A 71 13.94 10.21 -9.54
C GLU A 71 15.39 9.72 -9.50
N ARG A 72 16.02 9.70 -8.32
CA ARG A 72 17.42 9.26 -8.14
C ARG A 72 17.67 7.82 -8.56
N PHE A 73 16.67 6.96 -8.43
CA PHE A 73 16.70 5.56 -8.84
C PHE A 73 16.05 5.31 -10.21
N HIS A 74 15.65 6.37 -10.93
CA HIS A 74 15.02 6.28 -12.24
C HIS A 74 13.78 5.37 -12.26
N VAL A 75 12.96 5.44 -11.19
CA VAL A 75 11.73 4.68 -11.04
C VAL A 75 10.71 5.15 -12.07
N ASP A 76 10.18 4.21 -12.84
CA ASP A 76 9.39 4.48 -14.04
C ASP A 76 7.90 4.70 -13.77
N THR A 77 7.46 4.44 -12.54
CA THR A 77 6.06 4.37 -12.13
C THR A 77 5.73 5.41 -11.07
N ARG A 78 4.47 5.87 -11.04
CA ARG A 78 3.90 6.65 -9.95
C ARG A 78 2.55 6.05 -9.57
N TYR A 79 2.41 5.74 -8.29
CA TYR A 79 1.23 5.08 -7.76
C TYR A 79 0.11 6.07 -7.45
N ILE A 80 -1.10 5.66 -7.81
CA ILE A 80 -2.34 6.25 -7.35
C ILE A 80 -3.15 5.18 -6.62
N ALA A 81 -3.90 5.57 -5.60
CA ALA A 81 -4.75 4.67 -4.85
C ALA A 81 -6.04 5.37 -4.43
N ALA A 82 -7.12 4.60 -4.30
CA ALA A 82 -8.32 5.07 -3.63
C ALA A 82 -7.97 5.46 -2.19
N LYS A 83 -8.52 6.58 -1.73
CA LYS A 83 -8.41 7.01 -0.33
C LYS A 83 -9.37 6.18 0.52
N PRO A 84 -9.18 6.13 1.84
CA PRO A 84 -10.22 5.63 2.73
C PRO A 84 -11.52 6.43 2.55
N ALA A 85 -12.66 5.81 2.87
CA ALA A 85 -13.92 6.55 2.91
C ALA A 85 -13.85 7.66 3.96
N GLU A 86 -14.48 8.81 3.70
CA GLU A 86 -14.42 9.96 4.61
C GLU A 86 -15.05 9.65 5.98
N SER A 87 -16.04 8.75 5.98
CA SER A 87 -16.71 8.22 7.16
C SER A 87 -15.83 7.27 7.98
N TRP A 88 -14.79 6.67 7.38
CA TRP A 88 -13.90 5.76 8.10
C TRP A 88 -12.88 6.55 8.93
N LYS A 89 -12.78 6.19 10.22
CA LYS A 89 -11.89 6.81 11.21
C LYS A 89 -10.95 5.76 11.81
N GLY A 90 -10.30 4.98 10.95
CA GLY A 90 -9.27 4.04 11.39
C GLY A 90 -7.94 4.72 11.68
N GLY A 91 -7.03 3.96 12.26
CA GLY A 91 -5.69 4.41 12.61
C GLY A 91 -5.03 3.46 13.60
N ILE A 92 -3.73 3.62 13.77
CA ILE A 92 -2.98 2.87 14.77
C ILE A 92 -3.34 3.39 16.16
N VAL A 93 -3.77 2.51 17.05
CA VAL A 93 -4.01 2.79 18.45
C VAL A 93 -3.05 1.98 19.32
N ARG A 94 -2.58 2.59 20.41
CA ARG A 94 -1.71 1.91 21.38
C ARG A 94 -2.58 1.24 22.46
N THR A 95 -2.41 -0.06 22.68
CA THR A 95 -3.21 -0.86 23.62
C THR A 95 -2.30 -1.69 24.53
N GLU A 96 -2.80 -2.06 25.71
CA GLU A 96 -2.12 -2.96 26.64
C GLU A 96 -2.87 -4.29 26.72
N ARG A 97 -2.15 -5.41 26.55
CA ARG A 97 -2.67 -6.77 26.74
C ARG A 97 -1.66 -7.58 27.52
N ASP A 98 -2.08 -8.19 28.63
CA ASP A 98 -1.25 -9.06 29.47
C ASP A 98 0.08 -8.42 29.92
N GLY A 99 0.06 -7.12 30.24
CA GLY A 99 1.25 -6.37 30.67
C GLY A 99 2.23 -6.01 29.54
N ARG A 100 1.85 -6.20 28.28
CA ARG A 100 2.63 -5.82 27.09
C ARG A 100 1.90 -4.76 26.27
N TRP A 101 2.64 -3.81 25.73
CA TRP A 101 2.13 -2.76 24.84
C TRP A 101 2.11 -3.23 23.38
N TRP A 102 1.04 -2.85 22.68
CA TRP A 102 0.79 -3.19 21.28
C TRP A 102 0.34 -1.97 20.49
N TYR A 103 0.61 -2.00 19.19
CA TYR A 103 -0.01 -1.16 18.20
C TYR A 103 -1.07 -1.97 17.46
N ASP A 104 -2.32 -1.53 17.52
CA ASP A 104 -3.44 -2.16 16.82
C ASP A 104 -3.97 -1.25 15.71
N LEU A 105 -4.42 -1.87 14.62
CA LEU A 105 -5.17 -1.23 13.55
C LEU A 105 -6.37 -2.12 13.24
N ILE A 106 -7.58 -1.55 13.32
CA ILE A 106 -8.78 -2.22 12.79
C ILE A 106 -9.04 -1.62 11.41
N ASP A 107 -9.03 -2.46 10.38
CA ASP A 107 -9.26 -2.04 9.01
C ASP A 107 -10.75 -1.80 8.70
N GLU A 108 -11.05 -1.36 7.46
CA GLU A 108 -12.43 -1.12 7.03
C GLU A 108 -13.30 -2.37 6.98
N TRP A 109 -12.67 -3.56 6.96
CA TRP A 109 -13.34 -4.85 6.97
C TRP A 109 -13.56 -5.38 8.39
N GLY A 110 -13.06 -4.69 9.42
CA GLY A 110 -13.17 -5.09 10.83
C GLY A 110 -12.07 -6.04 11.29
N VAL A 111 -11.07 -6.34 10.45
CA VAL A 111 -9.93 -7.20 10.81
C VAL A 111 -8.99 -6.42 11.71
N ARG A 112 -8.54 -7.05 12.81
CA ARG A 112 -7.54 -6.45 13.69
C ARG A 112 -6.14 -6.92 13.31
N TRP A 113 -5.30 -5.95 13.05
CA TRP A 113 -3.88 -6.08 12.81
C TRP A 113 -3.15 -5.58 14.04
N SER A 114 -2.18 -6.33 14.56
CA SER A 114 -1.45 -5.98 15.78
C SER A 114 0.03 -6.22 15.64
N MET A 115 0.82 -5.33 16.25
CA MET A 115 2.27 -5.45 16.35
C MET A 115 2.70 -5.11 17.77
N PRO A 116 3.60 -5.88 18.40
CA PRO A 116 4.12 -5.50 19.70
C PRO A 116 4.98 -4.23 19.61
N GLU A 117 4.84 -3.34 20.57
CA GLU A 117 5.59 -2.08 20.60
C GLU A 117 7.11 -2.32 20.76
N ASP A 118 7.47 -3.34 21.51
CA ASP A 118 8.84 -3.66 21.91
C ASP A 118 9.59 -4.59 20.94
N GLY A 119 9.02 -4.94 19.77
CA GLY A 119 9.74 -5.84 18.86
C GLY A 119 8.98 -6.37 17.64
N GLY A 120 8.33 -5.51 16.84
CA GLY A 120 7.68 -5.92 15.59
C GLY A 120 8.18 -5.17 14.35
N LEU A 121 8.17 -5.88 13.21
CA LEU A 121 8.44 -5.32 11.88
C LEU A 121 7.17 -5.20 11.03
N TYR A 122 6.12 -5.94 11.39
CA TYR A 122 4.87 -6.02 10.66
C TYR A 122 3.73 -6.18 11.66
N MET A 123 2.52 -5.78 11.26
CA MET A 123 1.31 -6.11 12.01
C MET A 123 0.76 -7.46 11.54
N ASP A 124 0.53 -8.37 12.47
CA ASP A 124 -0.09 -9.67 12.23
C ASP A 124 -1.59 -9.58 12.49
N ILE A 125 -2.39 -10.41 11.81
CA ILE A 125 -3.82 -10.51 12.13
C ILE A 125 -3.98 -11.21 13.48
N THR A 126 -4.69 -10.56 14.40
CA THR A 126 -4.95 -11.10 15.75
C THR A 126 -6.42 -11.27 16.06
N ASP A 127 -7.32 -10.78 15.19
CA ASP A 127 -8.76 -10.92 15.34
C ASP A 127 -9.40 -11.06 13.96
N TYR A 128 -10.17 -12.14 13.80
CA TYR A 128 -10.86 -12.52 12.57
C TYR A 128 -12.37 -12.34 12.77
N PRO A 129 -12.97 -11.23 12.30
CA PRO A 129 -14.34 -10.83 12.71
C PRO A 129 -15.42 -11.81 12.26
N LEU A 130 -15.13 -12.68 11.29
CA LEU A 130 -16.06 -13.68 10.75
C LEU A 130 -15.65 -15.11 11.09
N ALA A 131 -14.69 -15.36 12.00
CA ALA A 131 -14.19 -16.70 12.32
C ALA A 131 -15.29 -17.71 12.66
N GLU A 132 -16.31 -17.29 13.40
CA GLU A 132 -17.47 -18.11 13.80
C GLU A 132 -18.73 -17.83 12.98
N ALA A 133 -18.67 -16.94 11.98
CA ALA A 133 -19.84 -16.49 11.26
C ALA A 133 -20.49 -17.62 10.43
N THR A 134 -21.81 -17.59 10.37
CA THR A 134 -22.63 -18.36 9.45
C THR A 134 -22.94 -17.53 8.20
N ILE A 135 -23.49 -18.18 7.16
CA ILE A 135 -23.95 -17.48 5.94
C ILE A 135 -25.00 -16.42 6.28
N LYS A 136 -25.82 -16.64 7.31
CA LYS A 136 -26.87 -15.68 7.71
C LYS A 136 -26.25 -14.39 8.25
N ASP A 137 -25.15 -14.49 8.99
CA ASP A 137 -24.48 -13.33 9.60
C ASP A 137 -23.89 -12.38 8.54
N LEU A 138 -23.62 -12.88 7.34
CA LEU A 138 -23.13 -12.06 6.22
C LEU A 138 -24.16 -11.04 5.72
N GLN A 139 -25.46 -11.27 5.95
CA GLN A 139 -26.51 -10.36 5.46
C GLN A 139 -26.47 -9.01 6.17
N ASP A 140 -26.12 -9.02 7.45
CA ASP A 140 -26.10 -7.84 8.31
C ASP A 140 -24.67 -7.33 8.60
N TYR A 141 -23.65 -7.98 8.02
CA TYR A 141 -22.26 -7.59 8.22
C TYR A 141 -21.97 -6.22 7.58
N PRO A 142 -21.33 -5.27 8.29
CA PRO A 142 -21.10 -3.92 7.80
C PRO A 142 -19.92 -3.86 6.81
N PHE A 143 -20.06 -4.48 5.64
CA PHE A 143 -19.03 -4.46 4.60
C PHE A 143 -18.68 -3.03 4.16
N PRO A 144 -17.39 -2.75 3.89
CA PRO A 144 -17.00 -1.44 3.42
C PRO A 144 -17.61 -1.12 2.06
N LYS A 145 -18.09 0.10 1.92
CA LYS A 145 -18.62 0.60 0.66
C LYS A 145 -17.48 0.96 -0.29
N GLY A 146 -17.14 0.03 -1.18
CA GLY A 146 -16.01 0.18 -2.11
C GLY A 146 -16.19 1.27 -3.17
N ASP A 147 -17.45 1.56 -3.54
CA ASP A 147 -17.82 2.59 -4.53
C ASP A 147 -18.14 3.96 -3.89
N ASP A 148 -17.79 4.16 -2.61
CA ASP A 148 -17.99 5.45 -1.96
C ASP A 148 -17.24 6.57 -2.73
N PRO A 149 -17.95 7.59 -3.26
CA PRO A 149 -17.33 8.64 -4.05
C PRO A 149 -16.21 9.40 -3.33
N SER A 150 -16.26 9.48 -1.99
CA SER A 150 -15.26 10.23 -1.21
C SER A 150 -13.84 9.66 -1.41
N ARG A 151 -13.73 8.35 -1.69
CA ARG A 151 -12.47 7.65 -1.92
C ARG A 151 -11.74 8.13 -3.16
N PHE A 152 -12.49 8.64 -4.14
CA PHE A 152 -12.01 8.99 -5.47
C PHE A 152 -11.87 10.50 -5.68
N VAL A 153 -12.16 11.33 -4.66
CA VAL A 153 -12.04 12.79 -4.74
C VAL A 153 -10.60 13.20 -5.09
N GLY A 154 -10.44 13.82 -6.25
CA GLY A 154 -9.17 14.30 -6.82
C GLY A 154 -8.31 13.21 -7.48
N LEU A 155 -8.70 11.93 -7.40
CA LEU A 155 -7.88 10.81 -7.88
C LEU A 155 -7.78 10.83 -9.41
N ARG A 156 -8.87 11.19 -10.10
CA ARG A 156 -8.89 11.28 -11.55
C ARG A 156 -7.99 12.42 -12.04
N GLU A 157 -8.05 13.57 -11.38
CA GLU A 157 -7.24 14.74 -11.69
C GLU A 157 -5.75 14.42 -11.48
N GLU A 158 -5.41 13.75 -10.39
CA GLU A 158 -4.07 13.24 -10.10
C GLU A 158 -3.55 12.31 -11.21
N ALA A 159 -4.34 11.29 -11.58
CA ALA A 159 -3.99 10.34 -12.62
C ALA A 159 -3.77 11.03 -13.98
N LEU A 160 -4.63 12.00 -14.32
CA LEU A 160 -4.50 12.79 -15.54
C LEU A 160 -3.28 13.70 -15.53
N ARG A 161 -2.96 14.32 -14.38
CA ARG A 161 -1.77 15.17 -14.23
C ARG A 161 -0.50 14.36 -14.46
N ILE A 162 -0.35 13.21 -13.79
CA ILE A 162 0.82 12.33 -14.00
C ILE A 162 0.90 11.92 -15.48
N ARG A 163 -0.21 11.51 -16.10
CA ARG A 163 -0.24 11.08 -17.50
C ARG A 163 0.11 12.20 -18.49
N ARG A 164 -0.38 13.43 -18.27
CA ARG A 164 -0.22 14.54 -19.22
C ARG A 164 1.10 15.28 -19.02
N ASP A 165 1.48 15.49 -17.78
CA ASP A 165 2.46 16.51 -17.41
C ASP A 165 3.81 15.92 -16.98
N THR A 166 3.90 14.59 -16.85
CA THR A 166 5.14 13.88 -16.48
C THR A 166 5.48 12.78 -17.48
N PRO A 167 6.72 12.27 -17.50
CA PRO A 167 7.09 11.11 -18.32
C PRO A 167 6.74 9.75 -17.69
N TYR A 168 6.21 9.72 -16.45
CA TYR A 168 6.04 8.49 -15.68
C TYR A 168 4.77 7.70 -16.06
N ALA A 169 4.83 6.39 -15.86
CA ALA A 169 3.65 5.53 -15.96
C ALA A 169 2.77 5.68 -14.71
N VAL A 170 1.45 5.73 -14.91
CA VAL A 170 0.48 5.70 -13.80
C VAL A 170 0.19 4.24 -13.48
N VAL A 171 0.34 3.88 -12.20
CA VAL A 171 0.04 2.53 -11.69
C VAL A 171 -1.00 2.66 -10.59
N SER A 172 -2.00 1.78 -10.57
CA SER A 172 -2.91 1.68 -9.44
C SER A 172 -2.40 0.66 -8.42
N GLY A 173 -2.77 0.83 -7.16
CA GLY A 173 -2.68 -0.27 -6.19
C GLY A 173 -3.44 -1.51 -6.67
N ILE A 174 -3.09 -2.67 -6.10
CA ILE A 174 -3.80 -3.93 -6.36
C ILE A 174 -5.21 -3.82 -5.77
N SER A 175 -6.20 -4.28 -6.54
CA SER A 175 -7.60 -4.40 -6.11
C SER A 175 -8.11 -5.80 -6.46
N GLY A 176 -9.11 -6.29 -5.72
CA GLY A 176 -9.77 -7.55 -6.04
C GLY A 176 -9.10 -8.82 -5.52
N VAL A 177 -8.32 -8.75 -4.44
CA VAL A 177 -7.74 -9.91 -3.75
C VAL A 177 -8.78 -10.66 -2.90
N VAL A 178 -9.84 -11.16 -3.55
CA VAL A 178 -11.03 -11.73 -2.87
C VAL A 178 -10.66 -12.89 -1.95
N TYR A 179 -9.87 -13.86 -2.44
CA TYR A 179 -9.44 -15.00 -1.63
C TYR A 179 -8.69 -14.54 -0.37
N GLU A 180 -7.83 -13.54 -0.53
CA GLU A 180 -7.03 -13.00 0.56
C GLU A 180 -7.90 -12.33 1.64
N THR A 181 -8.78 -11.44 1.21
CA THR A 181 -9.73 -10.77 2.09
C THR A 181 -10.62 -11.75 2.84
N CYS A 182 -11.04 -12.84 2.19
CA CYS A 182 -11.86 -13.84 2.86
C CYS A 182 -11.11 -14.51 4.02
N TRP A 183 -9.82 -14.85 3.88
CA TRP A 183 -9.11 -15.51 4.98
C TRP A 183 -8.65 -14.52 6.05
N TYR A 184 -8.46 -13.24 5.70
CA TYR A 184 -8.34 -12.16 6.69
C TYR A 184 -9.58 -12.02 7.59
N LEU A 185 -10.76 -12.31 7.05
CA LEU A 185 -12.01 -12.25 7.80
C LEU A 185 -12.29 -13.52 8.62
N ARG A 186 -11.93 -14.69 8.08
CA ARG A 186 -12.32 -16.01 8.62
C ARG A 186 -11.24 -16.73 9.44
N GLY A 187 -9.97 -16.43 9.18
CA GLY A 187 -8.85 -17.24 9.62
C GLY A 187 -8.63 -18.47 8.73
N LEU A 188 -7.37 -18.84 8.53
CA LEU A 188 -7.00 -20.03 7.75
C LEU A 188 -7.35 -21.34 8.46
N GLU A 189 -7.47 -21.31 9.80
CA GLU A 189 -7.83 -22.47 10.64
C GLU A 189 -9.21 -23.07 10.30
N ARG A 190 -10.09 -22.27 9.68
CA ARG A 190 -11.52 -22.56 9.49
C ARG A 190 -11.98 -22.46 8.04
N TRP A 191 -11.01 -22.50 7.13
CA TRP A 191 -11.23 -22.47 5.69
C TRP A 191 -11.64 -23.85 5.15
#